data_AF-A0A3B9X464-F1
#
_entry.id   AF-A0A3B9X464-F1
#
_cell.length_a   1.000
_cell.length_b   1.000
_cell.length_c   1.000
_cell.angle_alpha   90.00
_cell.angle_beta   90.00
_cell.angle_gamma   90.00
#
_symmetry.space_group_name_H-M   'P 1'
#
loop_
_entity.id
_entity.type
_entity.pdbx_description
1 polymer ?
#
loop_
_entity_poly.entity_id
_entity_poly.type
_entity_poly.pdbx_seq_one_letter_code
_entity_poly.pdbx_strand_id
1 'polypeptide(L)'
;MADKCRICGSNTKQSGHLYRCQSKLCSGVHWDKGKVKKAFRENPEVLEKLLLEAEVPAHIKGKISHFVYVLRLKGELNASYVGMTGLHPYARYLNHIRGYRSSHHAKRRATALITFEGPMTSEAAKKREPKLAEELRQNAHTVYGGH
;
A
#
# COMPACT_ATOMS: atom_id res chain seq x y z
N MET A 1 7.34 14.66 17.79
CA MET A 1 6.84 15.31 16.57
C MET A 1 5.90 14.35 15.88
N ALA A 2 4.66 14.75 15.57
CA ALA A 2 3.73 13.90 14.84
C ALA A 2 4.19 13.81 13.37
N ASP A 3 4.42 12.60 12.87
CA ASP A 3 4.75 12.40 11.46
C ASP A 3 3.57 12.86 10.59
N LYS A 4 3.90 13.62 9.55
CA LYS A 4 2.92 14.18 8.62
C LYS A 4 2.57 13.18 7.52
N CYS A 5 1.34 13.24 7.03
CA CYS A 5 0.86 12.40 5.96
C CYS A 5 1.65 12.71 4.69
N ARG A 6 2.23 11.68 4.07
CA ARG A 6 3.00 11.81 2.82
C ARG A 6 2.16 12.11 1.59
N ILE A 7 0.87 12.39 1.74
CA ILE A 7 -0.04 12.69 0.62
C ILE A 7 -0.59 14.10 0.79
N CYS A 8 -1.26 14.37 1.91
CA CYS A 8 -1.95 15.63 2.15
C CYS A 8 -1.31 16.51 3.25
N GLY A 9 -0.23 16.05 3.90
CA GLY A 9 0.43 16.81 4.98
C GLY A 9 -0.35 16.89 6.29
N SER A 10 -1.50 16.23 6.43
CA SER A 10 -2.25 16.17 7.69
C SER A 10 -1.52 15.34 8.76
N ASN A 11 -1.97 15.41 10.02
CA ASN A 11 -1.42 14.57 11.08
C ASN A 11 -1.71 13.07 10.82
N THR A 12 -0.83 12.21 11.32
CA THR A 12 -0.99 10.76 11.24
C THR A 12 -1.09 10.13 12.62
N LYS A 13 -1.85 9.04 12.70
CA LYS A 13 -1.84 8.12 13.84
C LYS A 13 -0.88 6.98 13.54
N GLN A 14 0.04 6.73 14.45
CA GLN A 14 0.99 5.61 14.36
C GLN A 14 0.45 4.41 15.15
N SER A 15 0.48 3.22 14.52
CA SER A 15 0.37 1.92 15.19
C SER A 15 1.58 1.09 14.75
N GLY A 16 2.41 0.64 15.70
CA GLY A 16 3.68 -0.03 15.38
C GLY A 16 4.60 0.83 14.50
N HIS A 17 4.89 0.38 13.29
CA HIS A 17 5.65 1.13 12.28
C HIS A 17 4.79 1.68 11.12
N LEU A 18 3.47 1.64 11.26
CA LEU A 18 2.50 2.08 10.27
C LEU A 18 1.87 3.42 10.67
N TYR A 19 1.89 4.38 9.76
CA TYR A 19 1.31 5.71 9.94
C TYR A 19 0.09 5.85 9.04
N ARG A 20 -1.05 6.17 9.65
CA ARG A 20 -2.33 6.34 8.97
C ARG A 20 -2.76 7.80 9.05
N CYS A 21 -3.14 8.38 7.92
CA CYS A 21 -3.65 9.74 7.87
C CYS A 21 -4.94 9.88 8.70
N GLN A 22 -5.07 10.97 9.44
CA GLN A 22 -6.26 11.27 10.25
C GLN A 22 -7.28 12.16 9.52
N SER A 23 -6.94 12.69 8.34
CA SER A 23 -7.86 13.50 7.55
C SER A 23 -8.97 12.64 6.93
N LYS A 24 -10.22 13.09 7.06
CA LYS A 24 -11.40 12.40 6.48
C LYS A 24 -11.36 12.33 4.95
N LEU A 25 -10.61 13.23 4.30
CA LEU A 25 -10.48 13.30 2.84
C LEU A 25 -9.27 12.52 2.30
N CYS A 26 -8.47 11.91 3.18
CA CYS A 26 -7.24 11.23 2.76
C CYS A 26 -7.07 9.89 3.46
N SER A 27 -7.15 8.81 2.69
CA SER A 27 -6.87 7.44 3.10
C SER A 27 -5.38 7.08 3.07
N GLY A 28 -4.51 8.09 3.09
CA GLY A 28 -3.07 7.92 2.95
C GLY A 28 -2.43 7.13 4.10
N VAL A 29 -1.63 6.14 3.75
CA VAL A 29 -0.94 5.28 4.73
C VAL A 29 0.51 5.10 4.33
N HIS A 30 1.43 5.12 5.29
CA HIS A 30 2.82 4.78 5.01
C HIS A 30 3.51 4.03 6.14
N TRP A 31 4.43 3.14 5.80
CA TRP A 31 5.31 2.49 6.77
C TRP A 31 6.60 3.30 6.97
N ASP A 32 7.15 3.27 8.18
CA ASP A 32 8.55 3.63 8.42
C ASP A 32 9.46 2.57 7.79
N LYS A 33 9.86 2.85 6.55
CA LYS A 33 10.73 1.96 5.77
C LYS A 33 12.08 1.70 6.44
N GLY A 34 12.60 2.66 7.20
CA GLY A 34 13.90 2.53 7.87
C GLY A 34 13.81 1.46 8.95
N LYS A 35 12.85 1.63 9.87
CA LYS A 35 12.59 0.68 10.96
C LYS A 35 12.16 -0.68 10.44
N VAL A 36 11.24 -0.73 9.48
CA VAL A 36 10.79 -1.99 8.87
C VAL A 36 11.94 -2.75 8.22
N LYS A 37 12.79 -2.08 7.43
CA LYS A 37 13.93 -2.76 6.79
C LYS A 37 14.97 -3.21 7.80
N LYS A 38 15.16 -2.47 8.90
CA LYS A 38 16.04 -2.87 9.99
C LYS A 38 15.50 -4.13 10.67
N ALA A 39 14.20 -4.14 11.03
CA ALA A 39 13.54 -5.29 11.64
C ALA A 39 13.67 -6.56 10.79
N PHE A 40 13.45 -6.48 9.47
CA PHE A 40 13.62 -7.64 8.58
C PHE A 40 15.06 -8.11 8.39
N ARG A 41 16.06 -7.23 8.59
CA ARG A 41 17.47 -7.62 8.58
C ARG A 41 17.86 -8.36 9.86
N GLU A 42 17.29 -7.94 10.99
CA GLU A 42 17.55 -8.54 12.30
C GLU A 42 16.81 -9.88 12.46
N ASN A 43 15.55 -9.94 12.01
CA ASN A 43 14.75 -11.16 12.02
C ASN A 43 13.86 -11.23 10.76
N PRO A 44 14.17 -12.13 9.81
CA PRO A 44 13.35 -12.33 8.60
C PRO A 44 11.90 -12.76 8.88
N GLU A 45 11.63 -13.38 10.02
CA GLU A 45 10.31 -13.92 10.42
C GLU A 45 9.44 -12.90 11.17
N VAL A 46 9.92 -11.67 11.38
CA VAL A 46 9.22 -10.61 12.13
C VAL A 46 7.91 -10.10 11.48
N LEU A 47 7.53 -10.64 10.33
CA LEU A 47 6.38 -10.16 9.54
C LEU A 47 5.09 -10.12 10.36
N GLU A 48 4.72 -11.24 10.99
CA GLU A 48 3.45 -11.35 11.71
C GLU A 48 3.40 -10.40 12.90
N LYS A 49 4.52 -10.29 13.63
CA LYS A 49 4.67 -9.31 14.72
C LYS A 49 4.44 -7.88 14.25
N LEU A 50 5.08 -7.48 13.14
CA LEU A 50 4.91 -6.12 12.59
C LEU A 50 3.47 -5.84 12.16
N LEU A 51 2.77 -6.83 11.60
CA LEU A 51 1.37 -6.68 11.20
C LEU A 51 0.45 -6.56 12.41
N LEU A 52 0.70 -7.34 13.47
CA LEU A 52 -0.05 -7.30 14.72
C LEU A 52 0.10 -5.97 15.45
N GLU A 53 1.35 -5.51 15.67
CA GLU A 53 1.64 -4.23 16.31
C GLU A 53 1.08 -3.04 15.53
N ALA A 54 1.00 -3.17 14.21
CA ALA A 54 0.41 -2.16 13.35
C ALA A 54 -1.11 -2.24 13.26
N GLU A 55 -1.77 -3.16 13.96
CA GLU A 55 -3.21 -3.40 13.90
C GLU A 55 -3.69 -3.56 12.45
N VAL A 56 -2.97 -4.35 11.64
CA VAL A 56 -3.36 -4.64 10.27
C VAL A 56 -4.42 -5.74 10.28
N PRO A 57 -5.57 -5.54 9.60
CA PRO A 57 -6.59 -6.57 9.51
C PRO A 57 -6.04 -7.88 8.94
N ALA A 58 -6.49 -9.00 9.51
CA ALA A 58 -6.13 -10.33 9.06
C ALA A 58 -6.57 -10.57 7.60
N HIS A 59 -5.93 -11.54 6.94
CA HIS A 59 -6.32 -11.94 5.61
C HIS A 59 -7.74 -12.54 5.62
N ILE A 60 -8.57 -12.12 4.67
CA ILE A 60 -9.95 -12.61 4.56
C ILE A 60 -9.92 -13.95 3.82
N LYS A 61 -10.41 -15.02 4.44
CA LYS A 61 -10.61 -16.32 3.80
C LYS A 61 -12.00 -16.36 3.20
N GLY A 62 -12.11 -16.36 1.87
CA GLY A 62 -13.39 -16.45 1.18
C GLY A 62 -13.36 -16.01 -0.29
N LYS A 63 -14.52 -16.11 -0.95
CA LYS A 63 -14.70 -15.69 -2.35
C LYS A 63 -14.47 -14.18 -2.55
N ILE A 64 -14.82 -13.38 -1.54
CA ILE A 64 -14.60 -11.93 -1.51
C ILE A 64 -13.39 -11.66 -0.61
N SER A 65 -12.21 -11.58 -1.21
CA SER A 65 -10.92 -11.52 -0.50
C SER A 65 -9.88 -10.63 -1.16
N HIS A 66 -10.18 -10.12 -2.36
CA HIS A 66 -9.23 -9.35 -3.14
C HIS A 66 -9.45 -7.86 -2.98
N PHE A 67 -8.37 -7.10 -3.13
CA PHE A 67 -8.34 -5.65 -3.09
C PHE A 67 -7.58 -5.12 -4.29
N VAL A 68 -7.97 -3.97 -4.79
CA VAL A 68 -7.20 -3.17 -5.75
C VAL A 68 -6.66 -1.96 -5.02
N TYR A 69 -5.39 -1.62 -5.19
CA TYR A 69 -4.75 -0.57 -4.42
C TYR A 69 -3.85 0.32 -5.28
N VAL A 70 -3.61 1.54 -4.78
CA VAL A 70 -2.79 2.55 -5.44
C VAL A 70 -1.66 2.99 -4.53
N LEU A 71 -0.41 2.82 -4.96
CA LEU A 71 0.78 3.33 -4.27
C LEU A 71 1.28 4.61 -4.94
N ARG A 72 1.69 5.59 -4.13
CA ARG A 72 2.43 6.77 -4.60
C ARG A 72 3.87 6.39 -4.89
N LEU A 73 4.37 6.67 -6.08
CA LEU A 73 5.78 6.47 -6.43
C LEU A 73 6.57 7.78 -6.32
N LYS A 74 7.87 7.67 -6.00
CA LYS A 74 8.83 8.78 -6.15
C LYS A 74 9.53 8.73 -7.51
N GLY A 75 10.13 9.86 -7.88
CA GLY A 75 11.02 10.01 -9.04
C GLY A 75 10.38 10.72 -10.24
N GLU A 76 9.06 10.66 -10.35
CA GLU A 76 8.29 11.32 -11.42
C GLU A 76 7.07 12.00 -10.79
N LEU A 77 6.63 13.11 -11.38
CA LEU A 77 5.44 13.83 -10.94
C LEU A 77 4.20 12.96 -11.15
N ASN A 78 3.30 12.92 -10.16
CA ASN A 78 2.04 12.16 -10.21
C ASN A 78 2.18 10.66 -10.55
N ALA A 79 3.35 10.07 -10.32
CA ALA A 79 3.54 8.64 -10.59
C ALA A 79 2.87 7.75 -9.54
N SER A 80 2.09 6.80 -10.03
CA SER A 80 1.31 5.86 -9.21
C SER A 80 1.55 4.42 -9.66
N TYR A 81 1.48 3.47 -8.73
CA TYR A 81 1.46 2.04 -9.03
C TYR A 81 0.12 1.45 -8.64
N VAL A 82 -0.55 0.80 -9.58
CA VAL A 82 -1.80 0.08 -9.35
C VAL A 82 -1.51 -1.42 -9.30
N GLY A 83 -2.12 -2.09 -8.35
CA GLY A 83 -2.01 -3.54 -8.21
C GLY A 83 -3.25 -4.14 -7.56
N MET A 84 -3.48 -5.43 -7.79
CA MET A 84 -4.40 -6.22 -6.97
C MET A 84 -3.69 -7.13 -5.97
N THR A 85 -4.39 -7.55 -4.91
CA THR A 85 -3.87 -8.50 -3.92
C THR A 85 -4.99 -9.22 -3.17
N GLY A 86 -4.76 -10.48 -2.78
CA GLY A 86 -5.62 -11.20 -1.83
C GLY A 86 -5.23 -10.99 -0.35
N LEU A 87 -4.22 -10.16 -0.08
CA LEU A 87 -3.84 -9.74 1.27
C LEU A 87 -4.44 -8.37 1.57
N HIS A 88 -4.53 -8.00 2.85
CA HIS A 88 -4.84 -6.61 3.17
C HIS A 88 -3.80 -5.66 2.53
N PRO A 89 -4.20 -4.55 1.89
CA PRO A 89 -3.28 -3.65 1.18
C PRO A 89 -2.10 -3.14 2.04
N TYR A 90 -2.30 -2.96 3.34
CA TYR A 90 -1.22 -2.60 4.28
C TYR A 90 -0.14 -3.69 4.38
N ALA A 91 -0.55 -4.97 4.43
CA ALA A 91 0.35 -6.12 4.43
C ALA A 91 1.02 -6.31 3.07
N ARG A 92 0.29 -6.08 1.97
CA ARG A 92 0.86 -6.08 0.62
C ARG A 92 1.91 -4.98 0.46
N TYR A 93 1.66 -3.79 0.99
CA TYR A 93 2.63 -2.70 0.96
C TYR A 93 3.89 -3.03 1.78
N LEU A 94 3.74 -3.68 2.93
CA LEU A 94 4.88 -4.18 3.72
C LEU A 94 5.71 -5.20 2.92
N ASN A 95 5.04 -6.11 2.21
CA ASN A 95 5.70 -7.06 1.30
C ASN A 95 6.53 -6.37 0.21
N HIS A 96 6.03 -5.28 -0.37
CA HIS A 96 6.80 -4.47 -1.32
C HIS A 96 8.07 -3.87 -0.69
N ILE A 97 8.00 -3.41 0.56
CA ILE A 97 9.16 -2.83 1.26
C ILE A 97 10.25 -3.85 1.52
N ARG A 98 9.88 -5.08 1.93
CA ARG A 98 10.84 -6.20 2.10
C ARG A 98 11.26 -6.85 0.79
N GLY A 99 10.61 -6.49 -0.32
CA GLY A 99 10.93 -7.01 -1.66
C GLY A 99 10.36 -8.40 -1.96
N TYR A 100 9.35 -8.85 -1.21
CA TYR A 100 8.70 -10.14 -1.41
C TYR A 100 7.55 -10.03 -2.42
N ARG A 101 7.60 -10.83 -3.51
CA ARG A 101 6.60 -10.86 -4.59
C ARG A 101 6.20 -9.45 -5.06
N SER A 102 7.21 -8.60 -5.31
CA SER A 102 7.05 -7.17 -5.57
C SER A 102 7.57 -6.81 -6.96
N SER A 103 6.88 -5.91 -7.66
CA SER A 103 7.43 -5.25 -8.84
C SER A 103 8.64 -4.40 -8.48
N HIS A 104 9.52 -4.16 -9.46
CA HIS A 104 10.69 -3.29 -9.30
C HIS A 104 10.29 -1.87 -8.87
N HIS A 105 9.25 -1.30 -9.51
CA HIS A 105 8.71 0.02 -9.20
C HIS A 105 8.18 0.09 -7.76
N ALA A 106 7.34 -0.86 -7.33
CA ALA A 106 6.80 -0.85 -5.98
C ALA A 106 7.90 -1.00 -4.91
N LYS A 107 8.87 -1.89 -5.13
CA LYS A 107 9.99 -2.14 -4.21
C LYS A 107 10.86 -0.90 -4.00
N ARG A 108 11.26 -0.23 -5.08
CA ARG A 108 12.24 0.85 -5.06
C ARG A 108 11.61 2.23 -4.86
N ARG A 109 10.42 2.47 -5.42
CA ARG A 109 9.84 3.80 -5.57
C ARG A 109 8.62 4.07 -4.67
N ALA A 110 7.90 3.06 -4.17
CA ALA A 110 6.62 3.30 -3.46
C ALA A 110 6.80 4.03 -2.12
N THR A 111 6.27 5.23 -1.93
CA THR A 111 6.47 6.08 -0.74
C THR A 111 5.32 6.03 0.27
N ALA A 112 4.11 5.79 -0.22
CA ALA A 112 2.89 5.67 0.55
C ALA A 112 1.85 4.85 -0.24
N LEU A 113 0.89 4.27 0.47
CA LEU A 113 -0.38 3.78 -0.07
C LEU A 113 -1.36 4.96 -0.10
N ILE A 114 -1.92 5.25 -1.27
CA ILE A 114 -2.86 6.34 -1.49
C ILE A 114 -4.24 5.93 -1.04
N THR A 115 -4.74 4.87 -1.64
CA THR A 115 -6.08 4.35 -1.42
C THR A 115 -6.15 2.88 -1.85
N PHE A 116 -7.23 2.22 -1.50
CA PHE A 116 -7.56 0.88 -1.97
C PHE A 116 -9.07 0.69 -2.02
N GLU A 117 -9.50 -0.28 -2.81
CA GLU A 117 -10.89 -0.71 -2.99
C GLU A 117 -11.02 -2.20 -2.68
N GLY A 118 -12.17 -2.58 -2.13
CA GLY A 118 -12.49 -3.94 -1.73
C GLY A 118 -12.91 -4.04 -0.25
N PRO A 119 -13.10 -5.26 0.27
CA PRO A 119 -12.84 -6.53 -0.40
C PRO A 119 -13.83 -6.80 -1.56
N MET A 120 -13.35 -7.46 -2.61
CA MET A 120 -14.14 -7.90 -3.77
C MET A 120 -13.72 -9.31 -4.22
N THR A 121 -14.44 -9.89 -5.19
CA THR A 121 -14.05 -11.17 -5.78
C THR A 121 -12.78 -11.03 -6.62
N SER A 122 -12.03 -12.12 -6.79
CA SER A 122 -10.81 -12.11 -7.63
C SER A 122 -11.12 -11.68 -9.07
N GLU A 123 -12.25 -12.13 -9.63
CA GLU A 123 -12.70 -11.74 -10.97
C GLU A 123 -13.05 -10.26 -11.06
N ALA A 124 -13.70 -9.69 -10.04
CA ALA A 124 -13.98 -8.26 -9.98
C ALA A 124 -12.68 -7.46 -9.88
N ALA A 125 -11.72 -7.91 -9.07
CA ALA A 125 -10.42 -7.26 -8.94
C ALA A 125 -9.64 -7.25 -10.26
N LYS A 126 -9.63 -8.37 -11.00
CA LYS A 126 -9.00 -8.45 -12.34
C LYS A 126 -9.58 -7.47 -13.35
N LYS A 127 -10.88 -7.18 -13.27
CA LYS A 127 -11.53 -6.16 -14.14
C LYS A 127 -11.30 -4.74 -13.61
N ARG A 128 -11.27 -4.57 -12.28
CA ARG A 128 -11.15 -3.26 -11.65
C ARG A 128 -9.75 -2.67 -11.73
N GLU A 129 -8.72 -3.51 -11.62
CA GLU A 129 -7.31 -3.08 -11.68
C GLU A 129 -6.95 -2.30 -12.96
N PRO A 130 -7.17 -2.83 -14.18
CA PRO A 130 -6.86 -2.09 -15.41
C PRO A 130 -7.75 -0.85 -15.57
N LYS A 131 -9.03 -0.93 -15.18
CA LYS A 131 -9.95 0.21 -15.22
C LYS A 131 -9.47 1.37 -14.33
N LEU A 132 -9.02 1.05 -13.11
CA LEU A 132 -8.48 2.06 -12.18
C LEU A 132 -7.19 2.67 -12.73
N ALA A 133 -6.35 1.86 -13.37
CA ALA A 133 -5.15 2.35 -14.01
C ALA A 133 -5.48 3.32 -15.15
N GLU A 134 -6.50 3.05 -15.95
CA GLU A 134 -6.96 3.94 -17.02
C GLU A 134 -7.54 5.25 -16.47
N GLU A 135 -8.42 5.19 -15.47
CA GLU A 135 -8.97 6.38 -14.78
C GLU A 135 -7.86 7.29 -14.25
N LEU A 136 -6.81 6.71 -13.66
CA LEU A 136 -5.66 7.48 -13.18
C LEU A 136 -4.85 8.08 -14.33
N ARG A 137 -4.64 7.36 -15.44
CA ARG A 137 -3.96 7.89 -16.63
C ARG A 137 -4.71 9.08 -17.24
N GLN A 138 -6.05 9.01 -17.30
CA GLN A 138 -6.90 10.11 -17.76
C GLN A 138 -6.78 11.35 -16.86
N ASN A 139 -6.59 11.14 -15.54
CA ASN A 139 -6.30 12.20 -14.58
C ASN A 139 -4.83 12.67 -14.57
N ALA A 140 -4.11 12.49 -15.68
CA ALA A 140 -2.71 12.90 -15.86
C ALA A 140 -1.71 12.26 -14.87
N HIS A 141 -1.99 11.06 -14.36
CA HIS A 141 -1.01 10.28 -13.60
C HIS A 141 -0.16 9.39 -14.51
N THR A 142 1.14 9.29 -14.22
CA THR A 142 1.99 8.24 -14.80
C THR A 142 1.77 6.94 -14.03
N VAL A 143 1.03 6.00 -14.64
CA VAL A 143 0.63 4.75 -13.96
C VAL A 143 1.49 3.56 -14.37
N TYR A 144 2.02 2.87 -13.37
CA TYR A 144 2.73 1.59 -13.49
C TYR A 144 1.87 0.44 -12.97
N GLY A 145 1.90 -0.73 -13.62
CA GLY A 145 1.00 -1.85 -13.30
C GLY A 145 -0.38 -1.71 -13.94
N GLY A 146 -1.38 -2.40 -13.40
CA GLY A 146 -2.73 -2.45 -13.96
C GLY A 146 -2.79 -3.20 -15.30
N HIS A 147 -2.36 -4.46 -15.28
CA HIS A 147 -2.35 -5.38 -16.42
C HIS A 147 -3.49 -6.38 -16.33
#